data_AF-A0A7X6TPT5-F1
#
_entry.id   AF-A0A7X6TPT5-F1
#
_cell.length_a   1.000
_cell.length_b   1.000
_cell.length_c   1.000
_cell.angle_alpha   90.00
_cell.angle_beta   90.00
_cell.angle_gamma   90.00
#
_symmetry.space_group_name_H-M   'P 1'
#
loop_
_entity.id
_entity.type
_entity.pdbx_description
1 polymer ?
#
loop_
_entity_poly.entity_id
_entity_poly.type
_entity_poly.pdbx_seq_one_letter_code
_entity_poly.pdbx_strand_id
1 'polypeptide(L)'
;MINEKSMIQIAYEILKKKKKPLAFNKLWEEVCKAAKIEKSAIEELISSFYTDLTLDGRIVTLGENVWDLRERNTYDKVHIDMNEVYAIDEEEEKDEDDEKELGEEEIDEEEEEEDEDSDNY
;
A
#
# COMPACT_ATOMS: atom_id res chain seq x y z
N MET A 1 7.08 -22.16 -6.62
CA MET A 1 6.99 -21.04 -5.66
C MET A 1 6.93 -19.76 -6.46
N ILE A 2 5.89 -18.96 -6.25
CA ILE A 2 5.83 -17.58 -6.74
C ILE A 2 6.70 -16.78 -5.76
N ASN A 3 7.64 -15.99 -6.29
CA ASN A 3 8.52 -15.17 -5.46
C ASN A 3 8.04 -13.72 -5.54
N GLU A 4 7.77 -13.12 -4.39
CA GLU A 4 7.35 -11.71 -4.21
C GLU A 4 8.27 -10.72 -4.94
N LYS A 5 9.58 -10.89 -4.80
CA LYS A 5 10.58 -10.11 -5.56
C LYS A 5 10.39 -10.22 -7.07
N SER A 6 9.87 -11.34 -7.56
CA SER A 6 9.57 -11.52 -8.98
C SER A 6 8.31 -10.75 -9.40
N MET A 7 7.29 -10.63 -8.55
CA MET A 7 6.05 -9.93 -8.90
C MET A 7 6.27 -8.42 -9.03
N ILE A 8 7.03 -7.83 -8.10
CA ILE A 8 7.42 -6.41 -8.19
C ILE A 8 8.30 -6.13 -9.39
N GLN A 9 9.25 -7.02 -9.71
CA GLN A 9 10.08 -6.82 -10.90
C GLN A 9 9.22 -6.87 -12.18
N ILE A 10 8.22 -7.74 -12.25
CA ILE A 10 7.27 -7.79 -13.36
C ILE A 10 6.44 -6.49 -13.43
N ALA A 11 5.95 -5.99 -12.30
CA ALA A 11 5.22 -4.73 -12.23
C ALA A 11 6.05 -3.55 -12.74
N TYR A 12 7.32 -3.46 -12.33
CA TYR A 12 8.27 -2.46 -12.81
C TYR A 12 8.44 -2.53 -14.33
N GLU A 13 8.65 -3.72 -14.90
CA GLU A 13 8.79 -3.88 -16.36
C GLU A 13 7.51 -3.53 -17.12
N ILE A 14 6.34 -3.84 -16.58
CA ILE A 14 5.04 -3.43 -17.16
C ILE A 14 4.93 -1.91 -17.21
N LEU A 15 5.19 -1.22 -16.10
CA LEU A 15 5.15 0.25 -16.02
C LEU A 15 6.20 0.90 -16.92
N LYS A 16 7.39 0.30 -17.05
CA LYS A 16 8.46 0.75 -17.96
C LYS A 16 8.06 0.60 -19.43
N LYS A 17 7.41 -0.51 -19.79
CA LYS A 17 6.96 -0.79 -21.17
C LYS A 17 5.77 0.08 -21.56
N LYS A 18 4.77 0.24 -20.68
CA LYS A 18 3.55 1.00 -21.00
C LYS A 18 3.77 2.52 -21.01
N LYS A 19 4.79 3.02 -20.30
CA LYS A 19 5.16 4.45 -20.22
C LYS A 19 3.97 5.35 -19.83
N LYS A 20 3.07 4.83 -19.01
CA LYS A 20 1.92 5.55 -18.46
C LYS A 20 1.56 5.02 -17.07
N PRO A 21 0.93 5.86 -16.23
CA PRO A 21 0.39 5.41 -14.96
C PRO A 21 -0.71 4.37 -15.15
N LEU A 22 -0.87 3.48 -14.17
CA LEU A 22 -1.90 2.44 -14.16
C LEU A 22 -2.60 2.40 -12.80
N ALA A 23 -3.92 2.27 -12.82
CA ALA A 23 -4.67 1.89 -11.62
C ALA A 23 -4.18 0.52 -11.10
N PHE A 24 -4.10 0.37 -9.78
CA PHE A 24 -3.61 -0.84 -9.12
C PHE A 24 -4.24 -2.12 -9.66
N ASN A 25 -5.58 -2.18 -9.77
CA ASN A 25 -6.29 -3.36 -10.27
C ASN A 25 -5.81 -3.78 -11.68
N LYS A 26 -5.50 -2.81 -12.54
CA LYS A 26 -4.99 -3.09 -13.89
C LYS A 26 -3.54 -3.52 -13.90
N LEU A 27 -2.72 -2.94 -13.02
CA LEU A 27 -1.34 -3.39 -12.83
C LEU A 27 -1.32 -4.83 -12.30
N TRP A 28 -2.11 -5.12 -11.28
CA TRP A 28 -2.26 -6.46 -10.68
C TRP A 28 -2.72 -7.50 -11.70
N GLU A 29 -3.78 -7.21 -12.46
CA GLU A 29 -4.26 -8.10 -13.53
C GLU A 29 -3.14 -8.45 -14.54
N GLU A 30 -2.32 -7.47 -14.92
CA GLU A 30 -1.22 -7.69 -15.88
C GLU A 30 -0.07 -8.48 -15.25
N VAL A 31 0.24 -8.25 -13.98
CA VAL A 31 1.23 -9.03 -13.21
C VAL A 31 0.80 -10.49 -13.10
N CYS A 32 -0.45 -10.77 -12.70
CA CYS A 32 -0.95 -12.15 -12.61
C CYS A 32 -0.87 -12.88 -13.96
N LYS A 33 -1.22 -12.19 -15.06
CA LYS A 33 -1.13 -12.74 -16.42
C LYS A 33 0.32 -13.05 -16.81
N ALA A 34 1.25 -12.14 -16.52
CA ALA A 34 2.65 -12.29 -16.86
C ALA A 34 3.35 -13.37 -16.00
N ALA A 35 3.03 -13.43 -14.72
CA ALA A 35 3.54 -14.41 -13.76
C ALA A 35 2.85 -15.78 -13.87
N LYS A 36 1.79 -15.90 -14.69
CA LYS A 36 0.98 -17.12 -14.88
C LYS A 36 0.42 -17.66 -13.56
N ILE A 37 -0.11 -16.76 -12.73
CA ILE A 37 -0.70 -17.10 -11.44
C ILE A 37 -2.07 -17.75 -11.68
N GLU A 38 -2.31 -18.87 -11.03
CA GLU A 38 -3.59 -19.56 -11.04
C GLU A 38 -4.67 -18.75 -10.31
N LYS A 39 -5.91 -18.80 -10.78
CA LYS A 39 -7.01 -17.99 -10.22
C LYS A 39 -7.21 -18.18 -8.72
N SER A 40 -6.99 -19.39 -8.21
CA SER A 40 -7.12 -19.70 -6.78
C SER A 40 -6.12 -18.97 -5.90
N ALA A 41 -4.95 -18.61 -6.43
CA ALA A 41 -3.89 -17.92 -5.69
C ALA A 41 -3.93 -16.39 -5.85
N ILE A 42 -4.77 -15.85 -6.73
CA ILE A 42 -4.84 -14.41 -6.98
C ILE A 42 -5.33 -13.66 -5.73
N GLU A 43 -6.35 -14.17 -5.04
CA GLU A 43 -6.90 -13.51 -3.85
C GLU A 43 -5.94 -13.58 -2.67
N GLU A 44 -5.15 -14.65 -2.55
CA GLU A 44 -4.16 -14.81 -1.47
C GLU A 44 -2.93 -13.92 -1.64
N LEU A 45 -2.58 -13.57 -2.89
CA LEU A 45 -1.36 -12.83 -3.21
C LEU A 45 -1.54 -11.33 -3.39
N ILE A 46 -2.78 -10.84 -3.53
CA ILE A 46 -3.03 -9.42 -3.83
C ILE A 46 -2.58 -8.49 -2.70
N SER A 47 -2.73 -8.91 -1.44
CA SER A 47 -2.32 -8.15 -0.26
C SER A 47 -0.81 -8.05 -0.16
N SER A 48 -0.11 -9.18 -0.28
CA SER A 48 1.36 -9.25 -0.34
C SER A 48 1.90 -8.38 -1.48
N PHE A 49 1.31 -8.48 -2.68
CA PHE A 49 1.71 -7.64 -3.81
C PHE A 49 1.51 -6.15 -3.54
N TYR A 50 0.40 -5.75 -2.89
CA TYR A 50 0.17 -4.35 -2.52
C TYR A 50 1.23 -3.84 -1.54
N THR A 51 1.54 -4.63 -0.50
CA THR A 51 2.59 -4.30 0.47
C THR A 51 3.96 -4.19 -0.19
N ASP A 52 4.33 -5.13 -1.04
CA ASP A 52 5.61 -5.06 -1.74
C ASP A 52 5.68 -3.86 -2.70
N LEU A 53 4.56 -3.49 -3.32
CA LEU A 53 4.46 -2.37 -4.24
C LEU A 53 4.61 -1.03 -3.52
N THR A 54 4.03 -0.90 -2.33
CA THR A 54 4.15 0.30 -1.49
C THR A 54 5.55 0.44 -0.88
N LEU A 55 6.23 -0.68 -0.61
CA LEU A 55 7.60 -0.69 -0.09
C LEU A 55 8.69 -0.48 -1.16
N ASP A 56 8.39 -0.74 -2.45
CA ASP A 56 9.36 -0.53 -3.53
C ASP A 56 9.47 0.96 -3.93
N GLY A 57 10.54 1.64 -3.50
CA GLY A 57 10.75 3.06 -3.78
C GLY A 57 10.95 3.46 -5.25
N ARG A 58 11.02 2.51 -6.20
CA ARG A 58 11.08 2.81 -7.64
C ARG A 58 9.69 3.04 -8.23
N ILE A 59 8.66 2.54 -7.57
CA ILE A 59 7.26 2.63 -7.97
C ILE A 59 6.56 3.55 -6.96
N VAL A 60 5.76 4.50 -7.45
CA VAL A 60 5.11 5.50 -6.62
C VAL A 60 3.64 5.60 -6.96
N THR A 61 2.82 5.86 -5.95
CA THR A 61 1.43 6.26 -6.15
C THR A 61 1.36 7.75 -6.51
N LEU A 62 0.45 8.11 -7.40
CA LEU A 62 0.13 9.48 -7.79
C LEU A 62 -1.19 9.96 -7.14
N GLY A 63 -1.69 9.23 -6.15
CA GLY A 63 -3.06 9.39 -5.63
C GLY A 63 -4.05 8.44 -6.29
N GLU A 64 -5.22 8.28 -5.66
CA GLU A 64 -6.35 7.46 -6.18
C GLU A 64 -5.95 6.02 -6.57
N ASN A 65 -4.94 5.46 -5.90
CA ASN A 65 -4.40 4.12 -6.17
C ASN A 65 -3.91 3.94 -7.63
N VAL A 66 -3.36 5.02 -8.21
CA VAL A 66 -2.72 5.04 -9.52
C VAL A 66 -1.20 5.02 -9.37
N TRP A 67 -0.54 4.09 -10.05
CA TRP A 67 0.87 3.78 -9.86
C TRP A 67 1.71 4.09 -11.10
N ASP A 68 2.89 4.65 -10.88
CA ASP A 68 3.85 5.01 -11.92
C ASP A 68 5.30 4.85 -11.46
N LEU A 69 6.28 5.02 -12.35
CA LEU A 69 7.69 4.96 -11.96
C LEU A 69 8.15 6.28 -11.34
N ARG A 70 8.91 6.21 -10.25
CA ARG A 70 9.47 7.39 -9.56
C ARG A 70 10.28 8.28 -10.50
N GLU A 71 11.05 7.69 -11.41
CA GLU A 71 11.91 8.41 -12.36
C GLU A 71 11.15 9.35 -13.31
N ARG A 72 9.83 9.17 -13.46
CA ARG A 72 8.97 10.00 -14.31
C ARG A 72 8.31 11.16 -13.59
N ASN A 73 8.35 11.17 -12.27
CA ASN A 73 7.54 12.08 -11.46
C ASN A 73 8.43 12.98 -10.60
N THR A 74 8.06 14.26 -10.58
CA THR A 74 8.67 15.28 -9.73
C THR A 74 8.19 15.14 -8.29
N TYR A 75 8.88 15.78 -7.34
CA TYR A 75 8.55 15.67 -5.92
C TYR A 75 7.12 16.11 -5.62
N ASP A 76 6.69 17.22 -6.20
CA ASP A 76 5.34 17.81 -6.08
C ASP A 76 4.22 16.84 -6.50
N LYS A 77 4.46 15.95 -7.47
CA LYS A 77 3.42 15.01 -7.96
C LYS A 77 3.23 13.77 -7.09
N VAL A 78 4.19 13.45 -6.24
CA VAL A 78 4.22 12.23 -5.43
C VAL A 78 4.16 12.54 -3.95
N HIS A 79 4.37 13.79 -3.57
CA HIS A 79 4.22 14.26 -2.21
C HIS A 79 2.75 14.51 -1.94
N ILE A 80 2.16 13.70 -1.07
CA ILE A 80 0.80 13.89 -0.56
C ILE A 80 0.96 14.63 0.76
N ASP A 81 0.40 15.84 0.86
CA ASP A 81 0.36 16.58 2.12
C ASP A 81 -0.68 15.92 3.04
N MET A 82 -0.21 15.29 4.10
CA MET A 82 -1.09 14.57 5.02
C MET A 82 -2.05 15.52 5.74
N ASN A 83 -1.66 16.79 5.94
CA ASN A 83 -2.52 17.77 6.59
C ASN A 83 -3.69 18.19 5.68
N GLU A 84 -3.50 18.18 4.36
CA GLU A 84 -4.58 18.46 3.39
C GLU A 84 -5.60 17.31 3.37
N VAL A 85 -5.15 16.06 3.53
CA VAL A 85 -6.03 14.88 3.56
C VAL A 85 -6.92 14.85 4.83
N TYR A 86 -6.41 15.37 5.95
CA TYR A 86 -7.16 15.46 7.22
C TYR A 86 -7.81 16.82 7.45
N ALA A 87 -7.70 17.75 6.50
CA ALA A 87 -8.46 18.99 6.55
C ALA A 87 -9.93 18.65 6.33
N ILE A 88 -10.66 18.47 7.43
CA ILE A 88 -12.12 18.46 7.41
C ILE A 88 -12.51 19.86 6.94
N ASP A 89 -13.12 19.95 5.74
CA ASP A 89 -13.74 21.20 5.31
C ASP A 89 -14.80 21.55 6.36
N GLU A 90 -14.52 22.54 7.22
CA GLU A 90 -15.45 23.04 8.25
C GLU A 90 -16.74 23.63 7.64
N GLU A 91 -16.92 23.61 6.31
CA GLU A 91 -18.09 24.10 5.60
C GLU A 91 -19.20 23.05 5.34
N GLU A 92 -18.96 21.75 5.59
CA GLU A 92 -19.99 20.70 5.41
C GLU A 92 -20.71 20.25 6.71
N GLU A 93 -20.69 21.05 7.79
CA GLU A 93 -21.60 20.83 8.92
C GLU A 93 -23.02 21.38 8.65
N LYS A 94 -23.77 20.75 7.74
CA LYS A 94 -25.23 20.61 7.88
C LYS A 94 -25.73 19.32 7.25
N ASP A 95 -26.33 18.51 8.13
CA ASP A 95 -27.21 17.37 7.85
C ASP A 95 -26.47 16.04 7.60
N GLU A 96 -26.29 15.23 8.66
CA GLU A 96 -27.20 14.13 8.98
C GLU A 96 -26.80 13.44 10.28
N ASP A 97 -27.77 13.37 11.18
CA ASP A 97 -27.79 12.65 12.45
C ASP A 97 -27.69 11.13 12.18
N ASP A 98 -26.52 10.52 12.40
CA ASP A 98 -26.39 9.05 12.47
C ASP A 98 -25.45 8.68 13.62
N GLU A 99 -26.06 8.58 14.80
CA GLU A 99 -25.49 8.08 16.05
C GLU A 99 -24.93 6.66 15.85
N LYS A 100 -23.62 6.53 15.67
CA LYS A 100 -22.90 5.25 15.83
C LYS A 100 -21.77 5.40 16.84
N GLU A 101 -22.13 4.99 18.05
CA GLU A 101 -21.28 4.66 19.19
C GLU A 101 -20.00 3.92 18.73
N LEU A 102 -18.88 4.64 18.66
CA LEU A 102 -17.55 4.04 18.54
C LEU A 102 -17.13 3.62 19.95
N GLY A 103 -17.27 2.32 20.23
CA GLY A 103 -16.74 1.72 21.44
C GLY A 103 -15.24 1.96 21.55
N GLU A 104 -14.83 2.51 22.69
CA GLU A 104 -13.44 2.65 23.10
C GLU A 104 -12.85 1.24 23.27
N GLU A 105 -12.04 0.78 22.32
CA GLU A 105 -11.13 -0.35 22.57
C GLU A 105 -9.90 0.21 23.31
N GLU A 106 -9.90 0.05 24.64
CA GLU A 106 -8.72 0.26 25.48
C GLU A 106 -7.59 -0.65 24.97
N ILE A 107 -6.48 -0.05 24.54
CA ILE A 107 -5.24 -0.76 24.23
C ILE A 107 -4.62 -1.14 25.57
N ASP A 108 -4.65 -2.43 25.92
CA ASP A 108 -3.93 -3.00 27.05
C ASP A 108 -2.43 -2.98 26.70
N GLU A 109 -1.66 -2.17 27.44
CA GLU A 109 -0.20 -2.10 27.34
C GLU A 109 0.38 -3.41 27.86
N GLU A 110 0.74 -4.35 26.97
CA GLU A 110 1.55 -5.51 27.35
C GLU A 110 2.95 -5.02 27.77
N GLU A 111 3.24 -5.14 29.08
CA GLU A 111 4.55 -4.87 29.69
C GLU A 111 5.66 -5.69 29.00
N GLU A 112 6.71 -5.00 28.54
CA GLU A 112 7.96 -5.62 28.09
C GLU A 112 8.68 -6.27 29.29
N GLU A 113 8.70 -7.60 29.36
CA GLU A 113 9.61 -8.33 30.26
C GLU A 113 11.03 -8.29 29.68
N GLU A 114 11.91 -7.53 30.36
CA GLU A 114 13.36 -7.52 30.13
C GLU A 114 13.94 -8.90 30.50
N ASP A 115 14.34 -9.71 29.50
CA ASP A 115 15.14 -10.91 29.73
C ASP A 115 16.52 -10.50 30.28
N GLU A 116 16.71 -10.67 31.59
CA GLU A 116 18.00 -10.51 32.28
C GLU A 116 19.07 -11.44 31.68
N ASP A 117 20.16 -10.82 31.21
CA ASP A 117 21.40 -11.46 30.78
C ASP A 117 21.92 -12.46 31.83
N SER A 118 21.85 -13.75 31.51
CA SER A 118 22.52 -14.80 32.27
C SER A 118 24.01 -14.79 31.95
N ASP A 119 24.76 -14.05 32.77
CA ASP A 119 26.21 -14.21 32.91
C ASP A 119 26.55 -15.65 33.33
N ASN A 120 27.21 -16.39 32.43
CA ASN A 120 27.88 -17.64 32.75
C ASN A 120 29.19 -17.76 31.94
N TYR A 121 30.28 -17.16 32.43
CA TYR A 121 31.54 -17.84 32.82
C TYR A 121 32.64 -16.84 33.24
#